data_AF-A0A9P8MVV7-F1
#
_entry.id   AF-A0A9P8MVV7-F1
#
_cell.length_a   1.000
_cell.length_b   1.000
_cell.length_c   1.000
_cell.angle_alpha   90.00
_cell.angle_beta   90.00
_cell.angle_gamma   90.00
#
_symmetry.space_group_name_H-M   'P 1'
#
loop_
_entity.id
_entity.type
_entity.pdbx_description
1 polymer ?
#
loop_
_entity_poly.entity_id
_entity_poly.type
_entity_poly.pdbx_seq_one_letter_code
_entity_poly.pdbx_strand_id
1 'polypeptide(L)'
;MAALLNNVKASSEESSGRSRGTWARNGGQATGILEWTTATPEALRPYLAVIAERIPVDKKRSEEACTLKIDGLFVQGRRTAIVYRCSQQPATLREVLLNIGKPSGDDRRILAGIIATQVRSLHVHFQLQHMAMRTESFVFFGHAKRPDLTKPYILDWSRRSSPDMYQHPQYRVDKPLWFYQIWSLLMVLSEIAEWRPLDGEFRDKGQLLRRQQARRRLVTSPDWKGAATAELFKYGFDFLDRDRSTLEKCNHWDVKRFYDGFCELLARPLKR
;
A
#
# COMPACT_ATOMS: atom_id res chain seq x y z
N MET A 1 -15.10 4.17 -18.14
CA MET A 1 -13.74 4.74 -18.33
C MET A 1 -13.59 6.01 -17.50
N ALA A 2 -12.40 6.26 -16.92
CA ALA A 2 -12.13 7.52 -16.20
C ALA A 2 -12.20 8.71 -17.16
N ALA A 3 -13.10 9.66 -16.89
CA ALA A 3 -13.27 10.86 -17.70
C ALA A 3 -12.08 11.82 -17.51
N LEU A 4 -11.76 12.63 -18.52
CA LEU A 4 -10.87 13.78 -18.33
C LEU A 4 -11.65 14.91 -17.67
N LEU A 5 -11.16 15.39 -16.54
CA LEU A 5 -11.73 16.50 -15.80
C LEU A 5 -11.07 17.81 -16.23
N ASN A 6 -11.90 18.85 -16.40
CA ASN A 6 -11.46 20.20 -16.68
C ASN A 6 -11.63 21.09 -15.43
N ASN A 7 -10.93 22.21 -15.38
CA ASN A 7 -11.05 23.22 -14.32
C ASN A 7 -10.79 22.71 -12.89
N VAL A 8 -9.86 21.78 -12.74
CA VAL A 8 -9.44 21.30 -11.41
C VAL A 8 -8.49 22.32 -10.78
N LYS A 9 -8.81 22.77 -9.57
CA LYS A 9 -7.94 23.62 -8.75
C LYS A 9 -7.24 22.75 -7.72
N ALA A 10 -5.91 22.61 -7.84
CA ALA A 10 -5.08 21.81 -6.95
C ALA A 10 -4.34 22.70 -5.93
N SER A 11 -4.19 22.21 -4.70
CA SER A 11 -3.27 22.79 -3.71
C SER A 11 -1.81 22.40 -4.03
N SER A 12 -0.87 22.88 -3.21
CA SER A 12 0.51 22.37 -3.25
C SER A 12 0.54 20.85 -3.02
N GLU A 13 1.48 20.19 -3.70
CA GLU A 13 1.74 18.77 -3.55
C GLU A 13 2.45 18.49 -2.23
N GLU A 14 1.95 17.48 -1.52
CA GLU A 14 2.52 16.97 -0.28
C GLU A 14 3.61 15.94 -0.59
N SER A 15 4.44 15.60 0.41
CA SER A 15 5.53 14.61 0.29
C SER A 15 5.06 13.22 -0.19
N SER A 16 3.78 12.90 -0.01
CA SER A 16 3.18 11.67 -0.50
C SER A 16 3.00 11.62 -2.03
N GLY A 17 3.25 12.71 -2.75
CA GLY A 17 3.01 12.85 -4.19
C GLY A 17 1.54 13.11 -4.53
N ARG A 18 0.77 13.59 -3.55
CA ARG A 18 -0.65 13.89 -3.67
C ARG A 18 -0.91 15.34 -3.29
N SER A 19 -1.98 15.91 -3.80
CA SER A 19 -2.47 17.23 -3.37
C SER A 19 -3.97 17.18 -3.14
N ARG A 20 -4.50 18.12 -2.37
CA ARG A 20 -5.95 18.36 -2.39
C ARG A 20 -6.35 19.06 -3.67
N GLY A 21 -7.62 18.95 -4.03
CA GLY A 21 -8.19 19.80 -5.06
C GLY A 21 -9.70 19.82 -5.08
N THR A 22 -10.21 20.70 -5.93
CA THR A 22 -11.65 20.89 -6.17
C THR A 22 -11.94 20.99 -7.66
N TRP A 23 -13.10 20.51 -8.09
CA TRP A 23 -13.53 20.53 -9.48
C TRP A 23 -15.05 20.64 -9.62
N ALA A 24 -15.52 21.09 -10.78
CA ALA A 24 -16.95 21.17 -11.07
C ALA A 24 -17.53 19.77 -11.29
N ARG A 25 -18.72 19.52 -10.73
CA ARG A 25 -19.44 18.25 -10.87
C ARG A 25 -20.96 18.48 -10.78
N ASN A 26 -21.71 18.09 -11.82
CA ASN A 26 -23.17 18.09 -11.85
C ASN A 26 -23.82 19.38 -11.29
N GLY A 27 -23.32 20.54 -11.69
CA GLY A 27 -23.82 21.84 -11.22
C GLY A 27 -23.33 22.28 -9.83
N GLY A 28 -22.51 21.46 -9.15
CA GLY A 28 -21.87 21.78 -7.88
C GLY A 28 -20.33 21.69 -7.93
N GLN A 29 -19.71 21.77 -6.76
CA GLN A 29 -18.27 21.61 -6.57
C GLN A 29 -17.99 20.31 -5.81
N ALA A 30 -17.08 19.50 -6.34
CA ALA A 30 -16.56 18.33 -5.66
C ALA A 30 -15.16 18.62 -5.10
N THR A 31 -14.79 17.91 -4.04
CA THR A 31 -13.48 17.98 -3.40
C THR A 31 -12.87 16.59 -3.30
N GLY A 32 -11.55 16.54 -3.22
CA GLY A 32 -10.84 15.29 -3.02
C GLY A 32 -9.34 15.40 -3.21
N ILE A 33 -8.74 14.29 -3.62
CA ILE A 33 -7.29 14.11 -3.69
C ILE A 33 -6.88 13.87 -5.13
N LEU A 34 -5.76 14.49 -5.51
CA LEU A 34 -5.09 14.30 -6.77
C LEU A 34 -3.82 13.49 -6.52
N GLU A 35 -3.73 12.30 -7.09
CA GLU A 35 -2.50 11.51 -7.12
C GLU A 35 -1.74 11.78 -8.39
N TRP A 36 -0.60 12.45 -8.25
CA TRP A 36 0.16 12.92 -9.40
C TRP A 36 1.11 11.86 -9.94
N THR A 37 1.21 11.81 -11.26
CA THR A 37 2.06 10.88 -11.99
C THR A 37 2.59 11.49 -13.29
N THR A 38 3.66 10.91 -13.80
CA THR A 38 4.24 11.20 -15.12
C THR A 38 3.66 10.30 -16.22
N ALA A 39 2.85 9.30 -15.86
CA ALA A 39 2.16 8.48 -16.85
C ALA A 39 1.12 9.30 -17.61
N THR A 40 0.96 9.01 -18.91
CA THR A 40 -0.08 9.64 -19.73
C THR A 40 -1.45 9.05 -19.41
N PRO A 41 -2.55 9.78 -19.67
CA PRO A 41 -3.90 9.25 -19.48
C PRO A 41 -4.15 7.93 -20.22
N GLU A 42 -3.62 7.78 -21.42
CA GLU A 42 -3.76 6.59 -22.28
C GLU A 42 -3.12 5.36 -21.63
N ALA A 43 -1.96 5.54 -20.98
CA ALA A 43 -1.28 4.46 -20.27
C ALA A 43 -2.01 4.03 -18.98
N LEU A 44 -2.71 4.96 -18.33
CA LEU A 44 -3.41 4.70 -17.06
C LEU A 44 -4.79 4.09 -17.24
N ARG A 45 -5.53 4.53 -18.26
CA ARG A 45 -6.95 4.18 -18.45
C ARG A 45 -7.27 2.68 -18.39
N PRO A 46 -6.52 1.78 -19.06
CA PRO A 46 -6.82 0.36 -19.02
C PRO A 46 -6.75 -0.20 -17.60
N TYR A 47 -5.69 0.13 -16.87
CA TYR A 47 -5.49 -0.36 -15.51
C TYR A 47 -6.51 0.23 -14.52
N LEU A 48 -6.79 1.54 -14.62
CA LEU A 48 -7.80 2.18 -13.77
C LEU A 48 -9.22 1.70 -14.03
N ALA A 49 -9.53 1.27 -15.27
CA ALA A 49 -10.81 0.65 -15.57
C ALA A 49 -10.96 -0.68 -14.81
N VAL A 50 -9.92 -1.52 -14.79
CA VAL A 50 -9.93 -2.77 -14.02
C VAL A 50 -10.08 -2.51 -12.52
N ILE A 51 -9.39 -1.49 -11.99
CA ILE A 51 -9.51 -1.11 -10.57
C ILE A 51 -10.95 -0.66 -10.25
N ALA A 52 -11.51 0.24 -11.06
CA ALA A 52 -12.85 0.78 -10.83
C ALA A 52 -13.96 -0.28 -10.98
N GLU A 53 -13.73 -1.31 -11.80
CA GLU A 53 -14.64 -2.44 -11.98
C GLU A 53 -14.57 -3.43 -10.81
N ARG A 54 -13.36 -3.76 -10.34
CA ARG A 54 -13.14 -4.86 -9.41
C ARG A 54 -13.09 -4.45 -7.95
N ILE A 55 -12.54 -3.27 -7.62
CA ILE A 55 -12.32 -2.87 -6.22
C ILE A 55 -13.50 -2.00 -5.74
N PRO A 56 -14.16 -2.36 -4.63
CA PRO A 56 -15.26 -1.57 -4.08
C PRO A 56 -14.80 -0.19 -3.58
N VAL A 57 -15.73 0.77 -3.64
CA VAL A 57 -15.49 2.17 -3.25
C VAL A 57 -16.02 2.51 -1.86
N ASP A 58 -17.15 1.92 -1.45
CA ASP A 58 -17.74 2.06 -0.12
C ASP A 58 -18.41 0.71 0.24
N LYS A 59 -18.06 0.17 1.41
CA LYS A 59 -18.13 -1.25 1.83
C LYS A 59 -19.37 -2.08 1.46
N LYS A 60 -19.15 -3.40 1.36
CA LYS A 60 -20.03 -4.45 1.92
C LYS A 60 -19.35 -5.44 2.89
N ARG A 61 -18.03 -5.66 2.84
CA ARG A 61 -17.29 -6.62 3.70
C ARG A 61 -16.01 -6.01 4.28
N SER A 62 -15.67 -6.35 5.53
CA SER A 62 -14.53 -5.77 6.26
C SER A 62 -13.16 -6.26 5.80
N GLU A 63 -13.14 -7.47 5.24
CA GLU A 63 -11.97 -8.21 4.80
C GLU A 63 -11.55 -7.86 3.36
N GLU A 64 -12.36 -7.09 2.64
CA GLU A 64 -12.10 -6.73 1.25
C GLU A 64 -11.34 -5.41 1.14
N ALA A 65 -10.37 -5.38 0.22
CA ALA A 65 -9.69 -4.16 -0.18
C ALA A 65 -10.69 -3.13 -0.71
N CYS A 66 -10.57 -1.87 -0.27
CA CYS A 66 -11.36 -0.75 -0.77
C CYS A 66 -10.45 0.31 -1.39
N THR A 67 -10.93 1.03 -2.40
CA THR A 67 -10.27 2.23 -2.97
C THR A 67 -11.21 3.42 -2.89
N LEU A 68 -10.68 4.65 -2.97
CA LEU A 68 -11.55 5.80 -3.16
C LEU A 68 -12.16 5.83 -4.56
N LYS A 69 -13.31 6.50 -4.66
CA LYS A 69 -13.99 6.72 -5.94
C LYS A 69 -13.09 7.50 -6.89
N ILE A 70 -12.72 6.88 -8.01
CA ILE A 70 -12.02 7.57 -9.10
C ILE A 70 -13.05 8.35 -9.89
N ASP A 71 -12.99 9.67 -9.82
CA ASP A 71 -13.88 10.56 -10.58
C ASP A 71 -13.35 10.84 -11.99
N GLY A 72 -12.04 10.75 -12.18
CA GLY A 72 -11.44 10.96 -13.49
C GLY A 72 -9.93 11.13 -13.43
N LEU A 73 -9.40 11.62 -14.55
CA LEU A 73 -8.02 12.02 -14.73
C LEU A 73 -7.97 13.53 -14.96
N PHE A 74 -6.95 14.21 -14.45
CA PHE A 74 -6.70 15.62 -14.69
C PHE A 74 -5.31 15.79 -15.29
N VAL A 75 -5.18 16.60 -16.34
CA VAL A 75 -3.89 16.87 -16.99
C VAL A 75 -3.47 18.30 -16.69
N GLN A 76 -2.25 18.46 -16.17
CA GLN A 76 -1.64 19.75 -15.92
C GLN A 76 -0.22 19.77 -16.51
N GLY A 77 -0.08 20.43 -17.66
CA GLY A 77 1.19 20.44 -18.41
C GLY A 77 1.60 19.02 -18.80
N ARG A 78 2.77 18.57 -18.32
CA ARG A 78 3.31 17.22 -18.59
C ARG A 78 2.91 16.16 -17.55
N ARG A 79 2.13 16.53 -16.54
CA ARG A 79 1.73 15.62 -15.45
C ARG A 79 0.25 15.29 -15.56
N THR A 80 -0.08 14.09 -15.12
CA THR A 80 -1.47 13.62 -14.98
C THR A 80 -1.74 13.37 -13.50
N ALA A 81 -2.96 13.61 -13.05
CA ALA A 81 -3.45 13.21 -11.74
C ALA A 81 -4.60 12.22 -11.86
N ILE A 82 -4.62 11.19 -11.02
CA ILE A 82 -5.85 10.46 -10.71
C ILE A 82 -6.63 11.29 -9.68
N VAL A 83 -7.89 11.58 -9.98
CA VAL A 83 -8.75 12.39 -9.11
C VAL A 83 -9.67 11.47 -8.32
N TYR A 84 -9.39 11.36 -7.02
CA TYR A 84 -10.20 10.61 -6.06
C TYR A 84 -11.19 11.54 -5.38
N ARG A 85 -12.45 11.12 -5.24
CA ARG A 85 -13.43 11.86 -4.47
C ARG A 85 -13.32 11.55 -2.98
N CYS A 86 -13.19 12.58 -2.17
CA CYS A 86 -13.38 12.49 -0.72
C CYS A 86 -13.62 13.88 -0.12
N SER A 87 -14.58 13.98 0.79
CA SER A 87 -14.91 15.25 1.46
C SER A 87 -13.89 15.63 2.55
N GLN A 88 -13.35 14.62 3.24
CA GLN A 88 -12.39 14.78 4.33
C GLN A 88 -10.95 14.57 3.86
N GLN A 89 -9.98 15.18 4.54
CA GLN A 89 -8.56 14.83 4.36
C GLN A 89 -8.32 13.48 5.04
N PRO A 90 -7.88 12.44 4.32
CA PRO A 90 -7.44 11.22 4.96
C PRO A 90 -6.02 11.37 5.50
N ALA A 91 -5.70 10.61 6.53
CA ALA A 91 -4.34 10.42 7.00
C ALA A 91 -3.75 9.16 6.37
N THR A 92 -2.53 9.25 5.86
CA THR A 92 -1.77 8.10 5.39
C THR A 92 -1.24 7.28 6.55
N LEU A 93 -0.94 5.99 6.35
CA LEU A 93 -0.27 5.21 7.39
C LEU A 93 1.06 5.85 7.80
N ARG A 94 1.82 6.43 6.85
CA ARG A 94 3.07 7.13 7.17
C ARG A 94 2.85 8.29 8.14
N GLU A 95 1.85 9.13 7.90
CA GLU A 95 1.50 10.24 8.79
C GLU A 95 1.00 9.75 10.14
N VAL A 96 0.24 8.66 10.17
CA VAL A 96 -0.18 8.00 11.41
C VAL A 96 1.04 7.58 12.24
N LEU A 97 2.03 6.94 11.62
CA LEU A 97 3.25 6.52 12.29
C LEU A 97 4.12 7.69 12.79
N LEU A 98 4.06 8.85 12.14
CA LEU A 98 4.82 10.04 12.51
C LEU A 98 4.13 10.88 13.60
N ASN A 99 2.81 11.01 13.52
CA ASN A 99 2.08 12.04 14.27
C ASN A 99 1.20 11.49 15.40
N ILE A 100 0.94 10.18 15.43
CA ILE A 100 0.10 9.55 16.44
C ILE A 100 0.97 8.78 17.42
N GLY A 101 0.68 8.94 18.72
CA GLY A 101 1.39 8.25 19.79
C GLY A 101 1.37 6.73 19.59
N LYS A 102 2.51 6.09 19.87
CA LYS A 102 2.71 4.65 19.68
C LYS A 102 1.67 3.84 20.47
N PRO A 103 0.79 3.07 19.80
CA PRO A 103 -0.20 2.26 20.48
C PRO A 103 0.42 0.96 21.03
N SER A 104 -0.41 0.17 21.73
CA SER A 104 0.02 -1.08 22.36
C SER A 104 0.59 -2.09 21.34
N GLY A 105 1.26 -3.13 21.81
CA GLY A 105 1.69 -4.24 20.95
C GLY A 105 0.52 -4.91 20.23
N ASP A 106 -0.58 -5.13 20.95
CA ASP A 106 -1.78 -5.79 20.44
C ASP A 106 -2.49 -4.94 19.37
N ASP A 107 -2.67 -3.63 19.61
CA ASP A 107 -3.28 -2.73 18.62
C ASP A 107 -2.48 -2.67 17.32
N ARG A 108 -1.14 -2.67 17.42
CA ARG A 108 -0.25 -2.69 16.25
C ARG A 108 -0.34 -4.01 15.51
N ARG A 109 -0.51 -5.13 16.22
CA ARG A 109 -0.73 -6.45 15.63
C ARG A 109 -2.10 -6.52 14.93
N ILE A 110 -3.14 -5.94 15.52
CA ILE A 110 -4.47 -5.83 14.91
C ILE A 110 -4.39 -5.02 13.61
N LEU A 111 -3.74 -3.84 13.63
CA LEU A 111 -3.53 -3.03 12.43
C LEU A 111 -2.74 -3.80 11.36
N ALA A 112 -1.67 -4.50 11.75
CA ALA A 112 -0.90 -5.34 10.83
C ALA A 112 -1.77 -6.43 10.19
N GLY A 113 -2.64 -7.08 10.97
CA GLY A 113 -3.63 -8.05 10.49
C GLY A 113 -4.62 -7.45 9.49
N ILE A 114 -5.14 -6.25 9.76
CA ILE A 114 -6.03 -5.52 8.84
C ILE A 114 -5.31 -5.25 7.53
N ILE A 115 -4.11 -4.65 7.57
CA ILE A 115 -3.32 -4.33 6.36
C ILE A 115 -3.00 -5.59 5.55
N ALA A 116 -2.53 -6.65 6.18
CA ALA A 116 -2.25 -7.92 5.51
C ALA A 116 -3.50 -8.52 4.86
N THR A 117 -4.66 -8.41 5.51
CA THR A 117 -5.95 -8.88 4.97
C THR A 117 -6.37 -8.10 3.73
N GLN A 118 -6.16 -6.77 3.71
CA GLN A 118 -6.43 -5.96 2.52
C GLN A 118 -5.54 -6.36 1.35
N VAL A 119 -4.24 -6.56 1.58
CA VAL A 119 -3.30 -7.02 0.55
C VAL A 119 -3.66 -8.41 0.05
N ARG A 120 -3.98 -9.34 0.95
CA ARG A 120 -4.51 -10.66 0.60
C ARG A 120 -5.72 -10.53 -0.32
N SER A 121 -6.69 -9.68 0.02
CA SER A 121 -7.91 -9.51 -0.77
C SER A 121 -7.62 -9.01 -2.19
N LEU A 122 -6.64 -8.10 -2.38
CA LEU A 122 -6.20 -7.70 -3.72
C LEU A 122 -5.81 -8.91 -4.58
N HIS A 123 -5.01 -9.83 -4.04
CA HIS A 123 -4.55 -11.00 -4.78
C HIS A 123 -5.61 -12.09 -4.91
N VAL A 124 -6.32 -12.41 -3.83
CA VAL A 124 -7.19 -13.57 -3.74
C VAL A 124 -8.60 -13.30 -4.26
N HIS A 125 -9.17 -12.11 -4.00
CA HIS A 125 -10.54 -11.81 -4.41
C HIS A 125 -10.57 -11.03 -5.72
N PHE A 126 -9.67 -10.05 -5.88
CA PHE A 126 -9.70 -9.13 -7.03
C PHE A 126 -8.71 -9.49 -8.14
N GLN A 127 -7.76 -10.41 -7.85
CA GLN A 127 -6.66 -10.80 -8.74
C GLN A 127 -5.93 -9.57 -9.31
N LEU A 128 -5.68 -8.61 -8.43
CA LEU A 128 -5.03 -7.35 -8.72
C LEU A 128 -3.71 -7.24 -7.99
N GLN A 129 -2.75 -6.61 -8.65
CA GLN A 129 -1.44 -6.32 -8.10
C GLN A 129 -1.26 -4.82 -7.96
N HIS A 130 -0.79 -4.37 -6.82
CA HIS A 130 -0.40 -2.98 -6.57
C HIS A 130 1.09 -2.80 -6.91
N MET A 131 1.41 -1.87 -7.80
CA MET A 131 2.74 -1.79 -8.43
C MET A 131 3.84 -1.18 -7.54
N ALA A 132 3.47 -0.39 -6.54
CA ALA A 132 4.42 0.32 -5.68
C ALA A 132 3.86 0.53 -4.26
N MET A 133 3.50 -0.56 -3.60
CA MET A 133 2.83 -0.49 -2.28
C MET A 133 3.79 -0.03 -1.19
N ARG A 134 3.33 0.89 -0.33
CA ARG A 134 4.09 1.47 0.78
C ARG A 134 3.14 2.02 1.85
N THR A 135 3.65 2.63 2.92
CA THR A 135 2.79 3.17 3.98
C THR A 135 1.90 4.32 3.49
N GLU A 136 2.35 5.12 2.52
CA GLU A 136 1.52 6.18 1.93
C GLU A 136 0.33 5.65 1.12
N SER A 137 0.38 4.40 0.65
CA SER A 137 -0.68 3.79 -0.16
C SER A 137 -1.93 3.46 0.67
N PHE A 138 -1.79 3.29 1.99
CA PHE A 138 -2.90 3.04 2.90
C PHE A 138 -3.36 4.35 3.53
N VAL A 139 -4.62 4.70 3.35
CA VAL A 139 -5.20 5.95 3.87
C VAL A 139 -6.43 5.68 4.74
N PHE A 140 -6.60 6.50 5.76
CA PHE A 140 -7.61 6.34 6.79
C PHE A 140 -8.39 7.65 6.98
N PHE A 141 -9.69 7.54 7.18
CA PHE A 141 -10.56 8.68 7.49
C PHE A 141 -10.88 8.74 8.98
N GLY A 142 -11.39 9.88 9.44
CA GLY A 142 -11.77 10.10 10.83
C GLY A 142 -11.17 11.38 11.39
N HIS A 143 -11.04 11.44 12.72
CA HIS A 143 -10.48 12.62 13.37
C HIS A 143 -8.97 12.71 13.10
N ALA A 144 -8.43 13.90 12.86
CA ALA A 144 -7.02 14.09 12.47
C ALA A 144 -6.01 13.43 13.43
N LYS A 145 -6.30 13.44 14.74
CA LYS A 145 -5.47 12.78 15.78
C LYS A 145 -5.88 11.34 16.10
N ARG A 146 -6.98 10.86 15.52
CA ARG A 146 -7.57 9.54 15.79
C ARG A 146 -8.34 9.03 14.55
N PRO A 147 -7.63 8.73 13.44
CA PRO A 147 -8.24 8.13 12.27
C PRO A 147 -8.74 6.71 12.58
N ASP A 148 -9.76 6.26 11.85
CA ASP A 148 -10.30 4.90 11.93
C ASP A 148 -9.36 3.92 11.23
N LEU A 149 -8.45 3.35 12.00
CA LEU A 149 -7.46 2.38 11.52
C LEU A 149 -8.07 1.02 11.12
N THR A 150 -9.37 0.82 11.33
CA THR A 150 -10.07 -0.43 10.97
C THR A 150 -10.55 -0.47 9.51
N LYS A 151 -10.47 0.67 8.80
CA LYS A 151 -10.99 0.82 7.44
C LYS A 151 -10.00 1.55 6.53
N PRO A 152 -8.84 0.95 6.24
CA PRO A 152 -7.93 1.50 5.25
C PRO A 152 -8.58 1.51 3.86
N TYR A 153 -8.26 2.55 3.10
CA TYR A 153 -8.42 2.59 1.66
C TYR A 153 -7.04 2.47 1.01
N ILE A 154 -6.95 1.81 -0.14
CA ILE A 154 -5.72 1.67 -0.93
C ILE A 154 -5.77 2.67 -2.08
N LEU A 155 -4.74 3.52 -2.15
CA LEU A 155 -4.45 4.49 -3.22
C LEU A 155 -3.04 4.23 -3.80
N ASP A 156 -2.46 5.16 -4.55
CA ASP A 156 -1.19 5.02 -5.28
C ASP A 156 -1.27 4.11 -6.52
N TRP A 157 -2.42 4.09 -7.19
CA TRP A 157 -2.68 3.21 -8.34
C TRP A 157 -1.90 3.57 -9.61
N SER A 158 -1.44 4.82 -9.76
CA SER A 158 -0.57 5.25 -10.87
C SER A 158 0.91 5.23 -10.53
N ARG A 159 1.26 4.96 -9.27
CA ARG A 159 2.64 5.05 -8.80
C ARG A 159 3.48 3.93 -9.40
N ARG A 160 4.63 4.31 -9.94
CA ARG A 160 5.66 3.36 -10.39
C ARG A 160 6.58 3.00 -9.24
N SER A 161 7.08 1.77 -9.26
CA SER A 161 8.09 1.34 -8.29
C SER A 161 9.37 2.16 -8.47
N SER A 162 9.86 2.74 -7.38
CA SER A 162 11.15 3.41 -7.28
C SER A 162 12.10 2.59 -6.41
N PRO A 163 13.43 2.67 -6.62
CA PRO A 163 14.40 2.06 -5.71
C PRO A 163 14.28 2.65 -4.30
N ASP A 164 13.71 1.87 -3.38
CA ASP A 164 13.55 2.21 -1.96
C ASP A 164 13.44 0.92 -1.12
N MET A 165 13.18 1.04 0.18
CA MET A 165 13.04 -0.11 1.07
C MET A 165 11.90 -1.05 0.66
N TYR A 166 10.81 -0.53 0.08
CA TYR A 166 9.61 -1.29 -0.29
C TYR A 166 9.75 -2.04 -1.62
N GLN A 167 10.72 -1.65 -2.48
CA GLN A 167 11.01 -2.37 -3.71
C GLN A 167 11.79 -3.66 -3.42
N HIS A 168 11.28 -4.79 -3.92
CA HIS A 168 11.99 -6.07 -3.83
C HIS A 168 13.41 -5.98 -4.44
N PRO A 169 14.47 -6.54 -3.81
CA PRO A 169 15.85 -6.41 -4.29
C PRO A 169 16.09 -6.89 -5.74
N GLN A 170 15.28 -7.83 -6.20
CA GLN A 170 15.31 -8.41 -7.55
C GLN A 170 14.16 -7.90 -8.45
N TYR A 171 13.60 -6.71 -8.16
CA TYR A 171 12.52 -6.12 -8.95
C TYR A 171 12.93 -5.92 -10.43
N ARG A 172 12.00 -6.21 -11.33
CA ARG A 172 12.14 -6.03 -12.78
C ARG A 172 10.94 -5.26 -13.31
N VAL A 173 11.20 -4.09 -13.90
CA VAL A 173 10.16 -3.14 -14.38
C VAL A 173 9.31 -3.75 -15.49
N ASP A 174 9.92 -4.55 -16.36
CA ASP A 174 9.31 -5.23 -17.50
C ASP A 174 8.41 -6.41 -17.12
N LYS A 175 8.60 -6.98 -15.92
CA LYS A 175 7.84 -8.14 -15.44
C LYS A 175 7.52 -7.98 -13.94
N PRO A 176 6.55 -7.13 -13.56
CA PRO A 176 6.09 -7.04 -12.19
C PRO A 176 5.43 -8.36 -11.79
N LEU A 177 5.94 -8.95 -10.71
CA LEU A 177 5.47 -10.23 -10.18
C LEU A 177 4.76 -10.02 -8.85
N TRP A 178 3.72 -10.81 -8.61
CA TRP A 178 2.87 -10.70 -7.43
C TRP A 178 3.66 -10.75 -6.11
N PHE A 179 4.70 -11.60 -6.04
CA PHE A 179 5.51 -11.77 -4.83
C PHE A 179 6.35 -10.54 -4.48
N TYR A 180 6.54 -9.58 -5.40
CA TYR A 180 7.16 -8.29 -5.05
C TYR A 180 6.32 -7.53 -4.01
N GLN A 181 5.00 -7.68 -4.02
CA GLN A 181 4.13 -7.08 -3.00
C GLN A 181 4.24 -7.76 -1.64
N ILE A 182 4.67 -9.02 -1.55
CA ILE A 182 4.98 -9.66 -0.25
C ILE A 182 6.11 -8.87 0.42
N TRP A 183 7.17 -8.57 -0.32
CA TRP A 183 8.28 -7.78 0.21
C TRP A 183 7.81 -6.40 0.70
N SER A 184 7.05 -5.68 -0.11
CA SER A 184 6.49 -4.38 0.26
C SER A 184 5.61 -4.48 1.52
N LEU A 185 4.77 -5.52 1.61
CA LEU A 185 3.96 -5.79 2.80
C LEU A 185 4.84 -6.01 4.03
N LEU A 186 5.89 -6.84 3.95
CA LEU A 186 6.81 -7.07 5.07
C LEU A 186 7.46 -5.75 5.53
N MET A 187 7.83 -4.86 4.61
CA MET A 187 8.37 -3.55 4.99
C MET A 187 7.33 -2.71 5.73
N VAL A 188 6.10 -2.60 5.20
CA VAL A 188 4.98 -1.90 5.86
C VAL A 188 4.69 -2.46 7.26
N LEU A 189 4.62 -3.78 7.40
CA LEU A 189 4.37 -4.41 8.69
C LEU A 189 5.52 -4.18 9.68
N SER A 190 6.76 -4.08 9.18
CA SER A 190 7.89 -3.78 10.03
C SER A 190 7.82 -2.35 10.61
N GLU A 191 7.31 -1.39 9.83
CA GLU A 191 7.08 -0.01 10.29
C GLU A 191 5.98 0.06 11.34
N ILE A 192 4.89 -0.70 11.16
CA ILE A 192 3.83 -0.84 12.18
C ILE A 192 4.41 -1.46 13.46
N ALA A 193 5.23 -2.50 13.34
CA ALA A 193 5.87 -3.17 14.47
C ALA A 193 6.90 -2.31 15.22
N GLU A 194 7.47 -1.28 14.60
CA GLU A 194 8.29 -0.28 15.28
C GLU A 194 7.50 0.96 15.70
N TRP A 195 6.38 1.19 15.04
CA TRP A 195 5.65 2.44 15.02
C TRP A 195 6.52 3.62 14.56
N ARG A 196 7.23 3.43 13.44
CA ARG A 196 8.15 4.41 12.87
C ARG A 196 8.36 4.13 11.38
N PRO A 197 8.40 5.15 10.51
CA PRO A 197 8.72 4.93 9.10
C PRO A 197 10.18 4.51 8.88
N LEU A 198 10.43 3.73 7.82
CA LEU A 198 11.79 3.39 7.39
C LEU A 198 12.50 4.62 6.79
N ASP A 199 13.84 4.56 6.80
CA ASP A 199 14.70 5.51 6.12
C ASP A 199 14.37 5.53 4.61
N GLY A 200 14.31 6.73 4.01
CA GLY A 200 13.89 6.91 2.61
C GLY A 200 15.01 7.36 1.66
N GLU A 201 16.17 7.76 2.17
CA GLU A 201 17.26 8.30 1.37
C GLU A 201 18.47 7.35 1.34
N PHE A 202 18.89 7.00 0.13
CA PHE A 202 20.02 6.10 -0.11
C PHE A 202 20.96 6.73 -1.13
N ARG A 203 22.26 6.70 -0.83
CA ARG A 203 23.33 7.20 -1.69
C ARG A 203 23.41 6.44 -3.00
N ASP A 204 23.22 5.12 -2.92
CA ASP A 204 23.35 4.22 -4.06
C ASP A 204 22.57 2.91 -3.84
N LYS A 205 22.45 2.12 -4.92
CA LYS A 205 21.77 0.81 -4.93
C LYS A 205 22.41 -0.20 -3.99
N GLY A 206 23.73 -0.15 -3.79
CA GLY A 206 24.44 -1.04 -2.88
C GLY A 206 24.14 -0.74 -1.42
N GLN A 207 24.02 0.54 -1.05
CA GLN A 207 23.58 0.96 0.29
C GLN A 207 22.14 0.52 0.54
N LEU A 208 21.24 0.70 -0.42
CA LEU A 208 19.87 0.22 -0.33
C LEU A 208 19.84 -1.29 -0.08
N LEU A 209 20.57 -2.08 -0.87
CA LEU A 209 20.63 -3.53 -0.68
C LEU A 209 21.15 -3.93 0.71
N ARG A 210 22.21 -3.27 1.20
CA ARG A 210 22.72 -3.52 2.57
C ARG A 210 21.68 -3.20 3.63
N ARG A 211 20.93 -2.11 3.48
CA ARG A 211 19.85 -1.70 4.40
C ARG A 211 18.69 -2.69 4.38
N GLN A 212 18.29 -3.16 3.20
CA GLN A 212 17.28 -4.20 3.02
C GLN A 212 17.68 -5.51 3.69
N GLN A 213 18.93 -5.98 3.50
CA GLN A 213 19.46 -7.17 4.17
C GLN A 213 19.54 -7.00 5.68
N ALA A 214 20.00 -5.84 6.16
CA ALA A 214 20.03 -5.54 7.59
C ALA A 214 18.63 -5.54 8.19
N ARG A 215 17.65 -4.92 7.51
CA ARG A 215 16.25 -4.93 7.94
C ARG A 215 15.71 -6.34 8.01
N ARG A 216 15.91 -7.15 6.98
CA ARG A 216 15.50 -8.56 6.97
C ARG A 216 16.06 -9.33 8.17
N ARG A 217 17.37 -9.24 8.44
CA ARG A 217 18.00 -9.92 9.59
C ARG A 217 17.43 -9.45 10.93
N LEU A 218 17.17 -8.15 11.07
CA LEU A 218 16.59 -7.58 12.27
C LEU A 218 15.18 -8.13 12.51
N VAL A 219 14.32 -8.10 11.50
CA VAL A 219 12.90 -8.44 11.69
C VAL A 219 12.64 -9.93 11.83
N THR A 220 13.56 -10.78 11.37
CA THR A 220 13.52 -12.24 11.60
C THR A 220 14.22 -12.67 12.89
N SER A 221 14.82 -11.74 13.65
CA SER A 221 15.41 -12.06 14.95
C SER A 221 14.33 -12.10 16.05
N PRO A 222 14.26 -13.17 16.87
CA PRO A 222 13.40 -13.22 18.05
C PRO A 222 13.66 -12.07 19.04
N ASP A 223 14.87 -11.51 19.07
CA ASP A 223 15.28 -10.48 20.02
C ASP A 223 14.71 -9.08 19.72
N TRP A 224 14.17 -8.86 18.51
CA TRP A 224 13.71 -7.53 18.11
C TRP A 224 12.32 -7.18 18.66
N LYS A 225 11.35 -8.07 18.45
CA LYS A 225 9.94 -7.89 18.83
C LYS A 225 9.30 -9.20 19.35
N GLY A 226 10.12 -10.16 19.73
CA GLY A 226 9.69 -11.46 20.23
C GLY A 226 9.58 -12.53 19.14
N ALA A 227 9.55 -13.78 19.59
CA ALA A 227 9.54 -14.95 18.72
C ALA A 227 8.35 -15.01 17.75
N ALA A 228 7.15 -14.63 18.22
CA ALA A 228 5.95 -14.65 17.38
C ALA A 228 6.02 -13.66 16.20
N THR A 229 6.58 -12.46 16.42
CA THR A 229 6.81 -11.49 15.34
C THR A 229 7.90 -11.99 14.39
N ALA A 230 8.99 -12.54 14.93
CA ALA A 230 10.05 -13.12 14.12
C ALA A 230 9.57 -14.29 13.23
N GLU A 231 8.70 -15.16 13.75
CA GLU A 231 8.06 -16.27 13.01
C GLU A 231 7.27 -15.75 11.80
N LEU A 232 6.47 -14.69 11.97
CA LEU A 232 5.73 -14.05 10.88
C LEU A 232 6.66 -13.57 9.76
N PHE A 233 7.72 -12.83 10.11
CA PHE A 233 8.66 -12.33 9.11
C PHE A 233 9.45 -13.45 8.45
N LYS A 234 9.87 -14.48 9.19
CA LYS A 234 10.51 -15.68 8.64
C LYS A 234 9.61 -16.35 7.62
N TYR A 235 8.34 -16.60 7.95
CA TYR A 235 7.38 -17.18 6.99
C TYR A 235 7.33 -16.39 5.67
N GLY A 236 7.26 -15.06 5.74
CA GLY A 236 7.25 -14.20 4.55
C GLY A 236 8.55 -14.25 3.74
N PHE A 237 9.71 -14.14 4.40
CA PHE A 237 11.01 -14.14 3.72
C PHE A 237 11.42 -15.52 3.22
N ASP A 238 11.12 -16.59 3.94
CA ASP A 238 11.41 -17.97 3.53
C ASP A 238 10.59 -18.34 2.29
N PHE A 239 9.36 -17.80 2.16
CA PHE A 239 8.61 -17.90 0.91
C PHE A 239 9.33 -17.20 -0.24
N LEU A 240 9.83 -15.97 -0.01
CA LEU A 240 10.55 -15.18 -1.02
C LEU A 240 11.94 -15.72 -1.38
N ASP A 241 12.54 -16.55 -0.54
CA ASP A 241 13.84 -17.18 -0.79
C ASP A 241 13.79 -18.35 -1.78
N ARG A 242 12.59 -18.84 -2.10
CA ARG A 242 12.40 -19.84 -3.15
C ARG A 242 12.96 -19.30 -4.46
N ASP A 243 13.49 -20.20 -5.28
CA ASP A 243 14.02 -19.79 -6.57
C ASP A 243 12.92 -19.13 -7.42
N ARG A 244 13.35 -18.20 -8.27
CA ARG A 244 12.43 -17.40 -9.09
C ARG A 244 11.53 -18.27 -9.96
N SER A 245 12.03 -19.40 -10.48
CA SER A 245 11.24 -20.26 -11.35
C SER A 245 10.09 -20.92 -10.59
N THR A 246 10.31 -21.28 -9.33
CA THR A 246 9.27 -21.78 -8.43
C THR A 246 8.23 -20.70 -8.14
N LEU A 247 8.66 -19.49 -7.79
CA LEU A 247 7.74 -18.37 -7.49
C LEU A 247 6.89 -17.93 -8.68
N GLU A 248 7.46 -17.95 -9.89
CA GLU A 248 6.73 -17.63 -11.12
C GLU A 248 5.71 -18.72 -11.52
N LYS A 249 5.88 -19.95 -11.04
CA LYS A 249 4.96 -21.08 -11.28
C LYS A 249 3.82 -21.16 -10.26
N CYS A 250 3.85 -20.37 -9.18
CA CYS A 250 2.78 -20.34 -8.19
C CYS A 250 1.46 -19.96 -8.85
N ASN A 251 0.46 -20.84 -8.71
CA ASN A 251 -0.89 -20.57 -9.18
C ASN A 251 -1.70 -19.80 -8.13
N HIS A 252 -2.95 -19.48 -8.45
CA HIS A 252 -3.84 -18.76 -7.54
C HIS A 252 -4.02 -19.45 -6.17
N TRP A 253 -4.06 -20.78 -6.12
CA TRP A 253 -4.19 -21.52 -4.86
C TRP A 253 -2.94 -21.40 -3.99
N ASP A 254 -1.75 -21.41 -4.59
CA ASP A 254 -0.49 -21.20 -3.86
C ASP A 254 -0.44 -19.80 -3.24
N VAL A 255 -0.83 -18.79 -4.01
CA VAL A 255 -0.92 -17.39 -3.55
C VAL A 255 -1.93 -17.28 -2.40
N LYS A 256 -3.12 -17.87 -2.56
CA LYS A 256 -4.14 -17.88 -1.51
C LYS A 256 -3.64 -18.55 -0.24
N ARG A 257 -3.03 -19.74 -0.36
CA ARG A 257 -2.51 -20.51 0.79
C ARG A 257 -1.42 -19.74 1.54
N PHE A 258 -0.54 -19.05 0.81
CA PHE A 258 0.46 -18.18 1.42
C PHE A 258 -0.20 -17.08 2.27
N TYR A 259 -1.13 -16.32 1.68
CA TYR A 259 -1.75 -15.20 2.41
C TYR A 259 -2.67 -15.66 3.54
N ASP A 260 -3.36 -16.80 3.40
CA ASP A 260 -4.17 -17.39 4.47
C ASP A 260 -3.27 -17.73 5.67
N GLY A 261 -2.19 -18.48 5.45
CA GLY A 261 -1.24 -18.83 6.51
C GLY A 261 -0.56 -17.59 7.13
N PHE A 262 -0.23 -16.59 6.31
CA PHE A 262 0.34 -15.34 6.79
C PHE A 262 -0.63 -14.55 7.68
N CYS A 263 -1.90 -14.46 7.30
CA CYS A 263 -2.94 -13.81 8.11
C CYS A 263 -3.26 -14.60 9.38
N GLU A 264 -3.26 -15.94 9.33
CA GLU A 264 -3.42 -16.80 10.51
C GLU A 264 -2.31 -16.55 11.54
N LEU A 265 -1.06 -16.42 11.10
CA LEU A 265 0.06 -16.07 11.98
C LEU A 265 -0.17 -14.73 12.67
N LEU A 266 -0.71 -13.73 11.98
CA LEU A 266 -1.05 -12.44 12.57
C LEU A 266 -2.21 -12.52 13.58
N ALA A 267 -3.18 -13.41 13.37
CA ALA A 267 -4.36 -13.57 14.22
C ALA A 267 -4.09 -14.34 15.54
N ARG A 268 -2.98 -15.08 15.65
CA ARG A 268 -2.61 -15.79 16.88
C ARG A 268 -2.44 -14.79 18.05
N PRO A 269 -2.87 -15.12 19.28
CA PRO A 269 -2.54 -14.30 20.45
C PRO A 269 -1.02 -14.15 20.63
N LEU A 270 -0.54 -13.00 21.10
CA LEU A 270 0.81 -12.93 21.65
C LEU A 270 0.78 -13.74 22.96
N LYS A 271 1.54 -14.83 23.06
CA LYS A 271 1.74 -15.50 24.34
C LYS A 271 2.39 -14.49 25.29
N ARG A 272 1.71 -14.20 26.41
CA ARG A 272 2.21 -13.33 27.48
C ARG A 272 3.38 -14.00 28.19
#